data_AF-A0A7C6HUS6-F1
#
_entry.id   AF-A0A7C6HUS6-F1
#
_cell.length_a   1.000
_cell.length_b   1.000
_cell.length_c   1.000
_cell.angle_alpha   90.00
_cell.angle_beta   90.00
_cell.angle_gamma   90.00
#
_symmetry.space_group_name_H-M   'P 1'
#
loop_
_entity.id
_entity.type
_entity.pdbx_description
1 polymer ?
#
loop_
_entity_poly.entity_id
_entity_poly.type
_entity_poly.pdbx_seq_one_letter_code
_entity_poly.pdbx_strand_id
1 'polypeptide(L)'
;MFIEESLSSILQKSNPYPCLALLESGLISYKESEHKTIPQELLKDFACIYGKELADDAIKCLVNLEAIEENEIGLLINDEASNIISSWLNQLKRNLLLTLNNNEESIEEFVVKLISYLKENTSCTVSYKSVENLDFIINSDGKNYSIQAALSPVWLPAVAEDASVQNTFIALIGPFAAQNWHHMIKYYAHPQFRNYTSYYDPWHCQKMNISRGSLLTYFDWFYRDVYGLKFFIPDTFSLALQNMGLLRYNDER
;
A
#
# COMPACT_ATOMS: atom_id res chain seq x y z
N MET A 1 -7.01 4.34 -25.57
CA MET A 1 -8.46 4.67 -25.54
C MET A 1 -9.30 3.44 -25.20
N PHE A 2 -9.19 2.33 -25.94
CA PHE A 2 -10.01 1.13 -25.71
C PHE A 2 -9.79 0.46 -24.34
N ILE A 3 -8.54 0.38 -23.86
CA ILE A 3 -8.19 -0.23 -22.56
C ILE A 3 -8.74 0.60 -21.39
N GLU A 4 -8.65 1.93 -21.44
CA GLU A 4 -9.08 2.81 -20.35
C GLU A 4 -10.61 2.80 -20.14
N GLU A 5 -11.37 2.86 -21.25
CA GLU A 5 -12.84 2.72 -21.21
C GLU A 5 -13.26 1.33 -20.73
N SER A 6 -12.52 0.28 -21.13
CA SER A 6 -12.78 -1.10 -20.72
C SER A 6 -12.43 -1.35 -19.25
N LEU A 7 -11.30 -0.80 -18.76
CA LEU A 7 -10.91 -0.84 -17.35
C LEU A 7 -11.94 -0.09 -16.49
N SER A 8 -12.40 1.08 -16.94
CA SER A 8 -13.46 1.83 -16.27
C SER A 8 -14.79 1.06 -16.24
N SER A 9 -15.11 0.32 -17.31
CA SER A 9 -16.29 -0.57 -17.34
C SER A 9 -16.17 -1.77 -16.39
N ILE A 10 -14.96 -2.26 -16.07
CA ILE A 10 -14.77 -3.37 -15.11
C ILE A 10 -15.06 -2.89 -13.69
N LEU A 11 -14.62 -1.69 -13.33
CA LEU A 11 -14.87 -1.12 -12.00
C LEU A 11 -16.36 -0.85 -11.74
N GLN A 12 -17.18 -0.75 -12.79
CA GLN A 12 -18.60 -0.46 -12.69
C GLN A 12 -19.48 -1.72 -12.51
N LYS A 13 -18.94 -2.94 -12.73
CA LYS A 13 -19.76 -4.17 -12.78
C LYS A 13 -19.60 -5.11 -11.57
N SER A 14 -18.56 -4.96 -10.75
CA SER A 14 -18.29 -5.84 -9.59
C SER A 14 -17.27 -5.20 -8.62
N ASN A 15 -16.86 -5.94 -7.57
CA ASN A 15 -15.77 -5.52 -6.68
C ASN A 15 -14.46 -5.32 -7.49
N PRO A 16 -13.93 -4.09 -7.56
CA PRO A 16 -12.77 -3.79 -8.41
C PRO A 16 -11.42 -4.21 -7.82
N TYR A 17 -11.35 -4.40 -6.50
CA TYR A 17 -10.09 -4.55 -5.77
C TYR A 17 -9.19 -5.69 -6.26
N PRO A 18 -9.70 -6.87 -6.67
CA PRO A 18 -8.87 -7.92 -7.26
C PRO A 18 -8.08 -7.43 -8.47
N CYS A 19 -8.73 -6.81 -9.46
CA CYS A 19 -8.04 -6.31 -10.64
C CYS A 19 -7.06 -5.18 -10.30
N LEU A 20 -7.46 -4.24 -9.43
CA LEU A 20 -6.59 -3.14 -9.01
C LEU A 20 -5.33 -3.64 -8.30
N ALA A 21 -5.47 -4.62 -7.42
CA ALA A 21 -4.36 -5.22 -6.70
C ALA A 21 -3.38 -5.96 -7.62
N LEU A 22 -3.86 -6.69 -8.63
CA LEU A 22 -2.99 -7.31 -9.63
C LEU A 22 -2.26 -6.27 -10.47
N LEU A 23 -2.93 -5.21 -10.91
CA LEU A 23 -2.31 -4.16 -11.71
C LEU A 23 -1.26 -3.37 -10.93
N GLU A 24 -1.53 -3.01 -9.66
CA GLU A 24 -0.54 -2.37 -8.81
C GLU A 24 0.66 -3.29 -8.55
N SER A 25 0.41 -4.57 -8.24
CA SER A 25 1.49 -5.55 -8.02
C SER A 25 2.33 -5.74 -9.27
N GLY A 26 1.67 -5.84 -10.43
CA GLY A 26 2.32 -5.93 -11.73
C GLY A 26 3.19 -4.72 -12.03
N LEU A 27 2.71 -3.50 -11.81
CA LEU A 27 3.50 -2.28 -12.07
C LEU A 27 4.71 -2.16 -11.13
N ILE A 28 4.58 -2.59 -9.87
CA ILE A 28 5.70 -2.63 -8.92
C ILE A 28 6.73 -3.66 -9.39
N SER A 29 6.31 -4.89 -9.67
CA SER A 29 7.19 -5.94 -10.19
C SER A 29 7.85 -5.53 -11.51
N TYR A 30 7.14 -4.82 -12.37
CA TYR A 30 7.65 -4.32 -13.64
C TYR A 30 8.86 -3.37 -13.48
N LYS A 31 8.88 -2.60 -12.38
CA LYS A 31 9.95 -1.65 -12.06
C LYS A 31 11.11 -2.29 -11.30
N GLU A 32 10.78 -3.17 -10.35
CA GLU A 32 11.74 -3.61 -9.32
C GLU A 32 12.27 -5.03 -9.54
N SER A 33 11.56 -5.90 -10.26
CA SER A 33 11.97 -7.32 -10.41
C SER A 33 12.73 -7.60 -11.70
N GLU A 34 13.75 -8.47 -11.62
CA GLU A 34 14.60 -8.86 -12.77
C GLU A 34 13.79 -9.40 -13.96
N HIS A 35 12.76 -10.20 -13.67
CA HIS A 35 11.91 -10.82 -14.69
C HIS A 35 10.61 -10.05 -14.96
N LYS A 36 10.40 -8.91 -14.29
CA LYS A 36 9.17 -8.10 -14.36
C LYS A 36 7.87 -8.83 -14.03
N THR A 37 7.95 -10.03 -13.47
CA THR A 37 6.80 -10.88 -13.14
C THR A 37 6.37 -10.70 -11.69
N ILE A 38 5.06 -10.83 -11.46
CA ILE A 38 4.49 -10.83 -10.12
C ILE A 38 4.99 -12.09 -9.39
N PRO A 39 5.63 -11.96 -8.20
CA PRO A 39 6.08 -13.10 -7.42
C PRO A 39 4.96 -14.09 -7.12
N GLN A 40 5.25 -15.39 -7.25
CA GLN A 40 4.26 -16.46 -7.03
C GLN A 40 3.67 -16.44 -5.61
N GLU A 41 4.45 -16.06 -4.59
CA GLU A 41 3.95 -15.91 -3.23
C GLU A 41 2.91 -14.78 -3.12
N LEU A 42 3.06 -13.69 -3.88
CA LEU A 42 2.06 -12.63 -3.93
C LEU A 42 0.77 -13.09 -4.63
N LEU A 43 0.88 -13.92 -5.67
CA LEU A 43 -0.30 -14.51 -6.32
C LEU A 43 -1.07 -15.45 -5.38
N LYS A 44 -0.35 -16.21 -4.53
CA LYS A 44 -0.98 -17.01 -3.47
C LYS A 44 -1.70 -16.14 -2.45
N ASP A 45 -1.09 -15.03 -2.04
CA ASP A 45 -1.72 -14.10 -1.09
C ASP A 45 -2.92 -13.39 -1.66
N PHE A 46 -2.85 -13.03 -2.94
CA PHE A 46 -3.97 -12.52 -3.68
C PHE A 46 -5.16 -13.48 -3.66
N ALA A 47 -4.93 -14.77 -3.95
CA ALA A 47 -5.96 -15.81 -3.88
C ALA A 47 -6.49 -16.03 -2.44
N CYS A 48 -5.67 -15.86 -1.41
CA CYS A 48 -6.11 -15.92 -0.02
C CYS A 48 -7.00 -14.72 0.36
N ILE A 49 -6.63 -13.52 -0.06
CA ILE A 49 -7.31 -12.26 0.30
C ILE A 49 -8.67 -12.13 -0.39
N TYR A 50 -8.73 -12.45 -1.68
CA TYR A 50 -9.92 -12.25 -2.50
C TYR A 50 -10.69 -13.55 -2.78
N GLY A 51 -10.10 -14.72 -2.50
CA GLY A 51 -10.63 -16.01 -2.88
C GLY A 51 -10.16 -16.44 -4.27
N LYS A 52 -9.90 -17.75 -4.43
CA LYS A 52 -9.29 -18.31 -5.65
C LYS A 52 -10.11 -18.03 -6.92
N GLU A 53 -11.44 -18.18 -6.86
CA GLU A 53 -12.31 -17.98 -8.02
C GLU A 53 -12.26 -16.52 -8.51
N LEU A 54 -12.42 -15.56 -7.60
CA LEU A 54 -12.34 -14.13 -7.93
C LEU A 54 -10.94 -13.73 -8.40
N ALA A 55 -9.90 -14.37 -7.86
CA ALA A 55 -8.53 -14.14 -8.29
C ALA A 55 -8.30 -14.64 -9.73
N ASP A 56 -8.72 -15.86 -10.04
CA ASP A 56 -8.60 -16.46 -11.37
C ASP A 56 -9.41 -15.66 -12.41
N ASP A 57 -10.60 -15.19 -12.03
CA ASP A 57 -11.44 -14.35 -12.90
C ASP A 57 -10.82 -12.97 -13.16
N ALA A 58 -10.20 -12.36 -12.14
CA ALA A 58 -9.47 -11.10 -12.30
C ALA A 58 -8.28 -11.26 -13.26
N ILE A 59 -7.51 -12.36 -13.13
CA ILE A 59 -6.39 -12.66 -14.04
C ILE A 59 -6.91 -12.82 -15.47
N LYS A 60 -7.90 -13.69 -15.70
CA LYS A 60 -8.50 -13.89 -17.04
C LYS A 60 -9.02 -12.58 -17.63
N CYS A 61 -9.66 -11.76 -16.80
CA CYS A 61 -10.19 -10.47 -17.24
C CYS A 61 -9.07 -9.53 -17.72
N LEU A 62 -7.98 -9.41 -16.94
CA LEU A 62 -6.86 -8.55 -17.30
C LEU A 62 -6.04 -9.08 -18.48
N VAL A 63 -5.93 -10.40 -18.64
CA VAL A 63 -5.32 -11.03 -19.83
C VAL A 63 -6.15 -10.76 -21.08
N ASN A 64 -7.48 -10.92 -21.01
CA ASN A 64 -8.38 -10.62 -22.14
C ASN A 64 -8.38 -9.14 -22.54
N LEU A 65 -8.03 -8.25 -21.61
CA LEU A 65 -7.84 -6.83 -21.87
C LEU A 65 -6.43 -6.46 -22.35
N GLU A 66 -5.54 -7.44 -22.48
CA GLU A 66 -4.13 -7.22 -22.81
C GLU A 66 -3.42 -6.30 -21.81
N ALA A 67 -3.92 -6.21 -20.58
CA ALA A 67 -3.32 -5.40 -19.51
C ALA A 67 -2.19 -6.16 -18.80
N ILE A 68 -2.34 -7.48 -18.69
CA ILE A 68 -1.35 -8.41 -18.15
C ILE A 68 -1.15 -9.53 -19.18
N GLU A 69 0.06 -10.03 -19.28
CA GLU A 69 0.42 -11.22 -20.05
C GLU A 69 0.78 -12.37 -19.10
N GLU A 70 0.52 -13.60 -19.54
CA GLU A 70 0.96 -14.82 -18.87
C GLU A 70 2.04 -15.49 -19.73
N ASN A 71 3.22 -15.70 -19.16
CA ASN A 71 4.32 -16.42 -19.78
C ASN A 71 4.79 -17.60 -18.90
N GLU A 72 5.83 -18.31 -19.36
CA GLU A 72 6.37 -19.47 -18.64
C GLU A 72 6.90 -19.15 -17.22
N ILE A 73 7.26 -17.89 -16.97
CA ILE A 73 7.82 -17.41 -15.69
C ILE A 73 6.70 -16.91 -14.76
N GLY A 74 5.64 -16.33 -15.31
CA GLY A 74 4.47 -15.90 -14.56
C GLY A 74 3.68 -14.77 -15.24
N LEU A 75 2.99 -13.98 -14.40
CA LEU A 75 2.17 -12.86 -14.84
C LEU A 75 2.99 -11.57 -14.84
N LEU A 76 2.91 -10.77 -15.90
CA LEU A 76 3.58 -9.47 -16.02
C LEU A 76 2.68 -8.44 -16.69
N ILE A 77 2.92 -7.16 -16.42
CA ILE A 77 2.24 -6.07 -17.14
C ILE A 77 2.65 -6.09 -18.61
N ASN A 78 1.67 -5.93 -19.51
CA ASN A 78 1.96 -5.72 -20.92
C ASN A 78 2.69 -4.37 -21.12
N ASP A 79 3.87 -4.40 -21.74
CA ASP A 79 4.72 -3.23 -21.99
C ASP A 79 3.96 -2.10 -22.68
N GLU A 80 3.13 -2.42 -23.68
CA GLU A 80 2.35 -1.44 -24.46
C GLU A 80 1.25 -0.76 -23.63
N ALA A 81 0.70 -1.49 -22.65
CA ALA A 81 -0.36 -0.99 -21.77
C ALA A 81 0.18 -0.31 -20.49
N SER A 82 1.45 -0.53 -20.13
CA SER A 82 2.05 -0.13 -18.85
C SER A 82 1.83 1.34 -18.48
N ASN A 83 2.09 2.27 -19.40
CA ASN A 83 1.94 3.70 -19.17
C ASN A 83 0.47 4.11 -18.98
N ILE A 84 -0.44 3.51 -19.75
CA ILE A 84 -1.88 3.77 -19.68
C ILE A 84 -2.41 3.26 -18.34
N ILE A 85 -2.05 2.03 -17.94
CA ILE A 85 -2.43 1.43 -16.67
C ILE A 85 -1.92 2.27 -15.50
N SER A 86 -0.65 2.68 -15.54
CA SER A 86 -0.04 3.54 -14.53
C SER A 86 -0.80 4.86 -14.38
N SER A 87 -1.04 5.56 -15.50
CA SER A 87 -1.78 6.83 -15.51
C SER A 87 -3.19 6.67 -14.97
N TRP A 88 -3.89 5.61 -15.37
CA TRP A 88 -5.25 5.33 -14.92
C TRP A 88 -5.33 5.01 -13.42
N LEU A 89 -4.45 4.13 -12.91
CA LEU A 89 -4.37 3.84 -11.47
C LEU A 89 -4.06 5.10 -10.66
N ASN A 90 -3.20 5.97 -11.17
CA ASN A 90 -2.89 7.24 -10.52
C ASN A 90 -4.10 8.17 -10.43
N GLN A 91 -4.89 8.23 -11.49
CA GLN A 91 -6.12 9.01 -11.48
C GLN A 91 -7.13 8.43 -10.47
N LEU A 92 -7.25 7.10 -10.40
CA LEU A 92 -8.10 6.45 -9.40
C LEU A 92 -7.66 6.77 -7.97
N LYS A 93 -6.35 6.69 -7.69
CA LYS A 93 -5.80 7.07 -6.39
C LYS A 93 -6.16 8.51 -6.07
N ARG A 94 -5.91 9.48 -6.97
CA ARG A 94 -6.27 10.90 -6.79
C ARG A 94 -7.74 11.12 -6.47
N ASN A 95 -8.62 10.33 -7.07
CA ASN A 95 -10.05 10.42 -6.89
C ASN A 95 -10.57 9.72 -5.62
N LEU A 96 -9.70 9.05 -4.84
CA LEU A 96 -10.11 8.45 -3.58
C LEU A 96 -10.50 9.53 -2.57
N LEU A 97 -11.72 9.42 -2.06
CA LEU A 97 -12.27 10.29 -1.02
C LEU A 97 -12.25 9.57 0.32
N LEU A 98 -11.72 10.25 1.33
CA LEU A 98 -11.67 9.82 2.72
C LEU A 98 -12.78 10.49 3.49
N THR A 99 -13.48 9.71 4.30
CA THR A 99 -14.39 10.25 5.31
C THR A 99 -13.65 10.29 6.64
N LEU A 100 -13.20 11.48 7.02
CA LEU A 100 -12.45 11.73 8.25
C LEU A 100 -13.32 12.53 9.21
N ASN A 101 -13.99 11.83 10.13
CA ASN A 101 -14.99 12.39 11.04
C ASN A 101 -16.17 13.00 10.26
N ASN A 102 -16.35 14.33 10.31
CA ASN A 102 -17.40 15.04 9.57
C ASN A 102 -16.89 15.68 8.26
N ASN A 103 -15.63 15.44 7.89
CA ASN A 103 -15.02 16.00 6.69
C ASN A 103 -14.87 14.91 5.63
N GLU A 104 -15.15 15.27 4.38
CA GLU A 104 -14.75 14.50 3.21
C GLU A 104 -13.60 15.23 2.52
N GLU A 105 -12.53 14.52 2.23
CA GLU A 105 -11.38 15.08 1.51
C GLU A 105 -10.74 14.04 0.60
N SER A 106 -10.06 14.51 -0.45
CA SER A 106 -9.31 13.62 -1.33
C SER A 106 -8.03 13.11 -0.66
N ILE A 107 -7.54 11.96 -1.11
CA ILE A 107 -6.25 11.43 -0.60
C ILE A 107 -5.08 12.35 -0.94
N GLU A 108 -5.16 13.08 -2.07
CA GLU A 108 -4.15 14.06 -2.43
C GLU A 108 -4.11 15.21 -1.41
N GLU A 109 -5.26 15.75 -1.03
CA GLU A 109 -5.36 16.76 0.02
C GLU A 109 -4.89 16.24 1.38
N PHE A 110 -5.30 15.03 1.76
CA PHE A 110 -4.87 14.38 3.01
C PHE A 110 -3.34 14.26 3.07
N VAL A 111 -2.71 13.73 2.02
CA VAL A 111 -1.25 13.55 1.99
C VAL A 111 -0.54 14.90 1.99
N VAL A 112 -1.01 15.89 1.23
CA VAL A 112 -0.42 17.25 1.24
C VAL A 112 -0.50 17.88 2.64
N LYS A 113 -1.62 17.74 3.35
CA LYS A 113 -1.77 18.20 4.74
C LYS A 113 -0.83 17.46 5.69
N LEU A 114 -0.69 16.14 5.52
CA LEU A 114 0.26 15.33 6.29
C LEU A 114 1.69 15.85 6.09
N ILE A 115 2.13 16.05 4.85
CA ILE A 115 3.48 16.57 4.56
C ILE A 115 3.70 17.95 5.21
N SER A 116 2.73 18.85 5.11
CA SER A 116 2.81 20.18 5.73
C SER A 116 2.89 20.06 7.25
N TYR A 117 2.06 19.22 7.87
CA TYR A 117 2.11 18.97 9.31
C TYR A 117 3.48 18.41 9.74
N LEU A 118 4.06 17.47 8.99
CA LEU A 118 5.38 16.91 9.29
C LEU A 118 6.48 17.99 9.22
N LYS A 119 6.41 18.94 8.29
CA LYS A 119 7.36 20.07 8.22
C LYS A 119 7.27 20.99 9.41
N GLU A 120 6.06 21.25 9.90
CA GLU A 120 5.81 22.22 10.97
C GLU A 120 6.06 21.63 12.36
N ASN A 121 5.81 20.33 12.54
CA ASN A 121 5.78 19.69 13.86
C ASN A 121 6.96 18.77 14.14
N THR A 122 7.90 18.63 13.19
CA THR A 122 9.13 17.86 13.40
C THR A 122 10.33 18.80 13.49
N SER A 123 11.33 18.44 14.28
CA SER A 123 12.60 19.19 14.36
C SER A 123 13.54 18.93 13.16
N CYS A 124 13.10 18.13 12.19
CA CYS A 124 13.94 17.60 11.12
C CYS A 124 13.76 18.41 9.84
N THR A 125 14.81 18.48 9.01
CA THR A 125 14.70 19.10 7.68
C THR A 125 13.89 18.21 6.75
N VAL A 126 12.59 18.47 6.65
CA VAL A 126 11.69 17.76 5.74
C VAL A 126 11.83 18.36 4.34
N SER A 127 12.70 17.75 3.53
CA SER A 127 12.65 17.91 2.08
C SER A 127 11.69 16.86 1.52
N TYR A 128 10.83 17.26 0.58
CA TYR A 128 9.90 16.34 -0.08
C TYR A 128 10.07 16.44 -1.58
N LYS A 129 10.08 15.29 -2.24
CA LYS A 129 9.93 15.21 -3.69
C LYS A 129 8.60 14.52 -3.98
N SER A 130 7.69 15.23 -4.64
CA SER A 130 6.55 14.56 -5.28
C SER A 130 7.12 13.68 -6.38
N VAL A 131 6.81 12.41 -6.28
CA VAL A 131 7.02 11.42 -7.34
C VAL A 131 5.68 11.29 -8.08
N GLU A 132 5.65 10.53 -9.17
CA GLU A 132 4.39 10.08 -9.76
C GLU A 132 3.56 9.31 -8.70
N ASN A 133 2.27 9.13 -8.97
CA ASN A 133 1.39 8.25 -8.18
C ASN A 133 0.97 8.73 -6.79
N LEU A 134 1.12 10.02 -6.46
CA LEU A 134 0.95 10.56 -5.10
C LEU A 134 1.96 9.98 -4.10
N ASP A 135 3.11 9.53 -4.61
CA ASP A 135 4.21 9.06 -3.81
C ASP A 135 5.11 10.24 -3.43
N PHE A 136 5.58 10.25 -2.19
CA PHE A 136 6.43 11.30 -1.66
C PHE A 136 7.63 10.71 -0.95
N ILE A 137 8.81 11.19 -1.33
CA ILE A 137 10.04 10.85 -0.62
C ILE A 137 10.37 11.99 0.33
N ILE A 138 10.42 11.69 1.63
CA ILE A 138 10.87 12.58 2.69
C ILE A 138 12.25 12.13 3.17
N ASN A 139 13.18 13.06 3.25
CA ASN A 139 14.41 12.84 4.02
C ASN A 139 14.24 13.44 5.43
N SER A 140 14.58 12.67 6.47
CA SER A 140 14.54 13.12 7.87
C SER A 140 15.66 12.44 8.65
N ASP A 141 16.57 13.22 9.23
CA ASP A 141 17.74 12.73 10.00
C ASP A 141 18.56 11.65 9.27
N GLY A 142 18.79 11.85 7.97
CA GLY A 142 19.55 10.90 7.15
C GLY A 142 18.82 9.60 6.82
N LYS A 143 17.52 9.49 7.14
CA LYS A 143 16.64 8.38 6.75
C LYS A 143 15.68 8.86 5.66
N ASN A 144 15.38 7.97 4.73
CA ASN A 144 14.37 8.23 3.70
C ASN A 144 13.05 7.60 4.12
N TYR A 145 11.95 8.30 3.87
CA TYR A 145 10.59 7.83 4.08
C TYR A 145 9.84 8.00 2.77
N SER A 146 9.37 6.90 2.20
CA SER A 146 8.53 6.86 1.02
C SER A 146 7.08 6.70 1.47
N ILE A 147 6.29 7.76 1.35
CA ILE A 147 4.86 7.74 1.63
C ILE A 147 4.15 7.48 0.32
N GLN A 148 3.37 6.42 0.23
CA GLN A 148 2.75 5.98 -1.01
C GLN A 148 1.26 5.75 -0.84
N ALA A 149 0.46 6.30 -1.74
CA ALA A 149 -0.97 5.99 -1.83
C ALA A 149 -1.14 4.67 -2.60
N ALA A 150 -1.98 3.77 -2.09
CA ALA A 150 -2.23 2.50 -2.77
C ALA A 150 -3.68 2.05 -2.67
N LEU A 151 -4.09 1.32 -3.70
CA LEU A 151 -5.41 0.71 -3.77
C LEU A 151 -5.42 -0.66 -3.10
N SER A 152 -4.26 -1.32 -2.99
CA SER A 152 -4.07 -2.65 -2.47
C SER A 152 -2.91 -2.75 -1.48
N PRO A 153 -3.01 -3.59 -0.44
CA PRO A 153 -1.90 -3.85 0.48
C PRO A 153 -0.90 -4.88 -0.05
N VAL A 154 -1.25 -5.62 -1.12
CA VAL A 154 -0.61 -6.93 -1.42
C VAL A 154 0.84 -6.81 -1.88
N TRP A 155 1.21 -5.74 -2.56
CA TRP A 155 2.52 -5.63 -3.20
C TRP A 155 3.65 -5.18 -2.27
N LEU A 156 3.33 -4.64 -1.09
CA LEU A 156 4.33 -4.08 -0.17
C LEU A 156 5.46 -5.06 0.22
N PRO A 157 5.24 -6.38 0.37
CA PRO A 157 6.32 -7.31 0.64
C PRO A 157 7.37 -7.40 -0.47
N ALA A 158 6.99 -7.19 -1.74
CA ALA A 158 7.93 -7.28 -2.86
C ALA A 158 9.02 -6.20 -2.82
N VAL A 159 8.75 -5.06 -2.18
CA VAL A 159 9.69 -3.93 -2.11
C VAL A 159 10.42 -3.83 -0.78
N ALA A 160 10.10 -4.71 0.17
CA ALA A 160 10.59 -4.59 1.55
C ALA A 160 12.10 -4.87 1.69
N GLU A 161 12.65 -5.76 0.85
CA GLU A 161 14.08 -6.05 0.85
C GLU A 161 14.88 -4.86 0.31
N ASP A 162 14.49 -4.32 -0.84
CA ASP A 162 15.12 -3.13 -1.43
C ASP A 162 14.99 -1.91 -0.51
N ALA A 163 13.82 -1.72 0.10
CA ALA A 163 13.61 -0.69 1.11
C ALA A 163 14.61 -0.80 2.27
N SER A 164 14.85 -2.03 2.76
CA SER A 164 15.83 -2.28 3.81
C SER A 164 17.26 -2.00 3.35
N VAL A 165 17.64 -2.40 2.13
CA VAL A 165 18.98 -2.17 1.56
C VAL A 165 19.24 -0.67 1.38
N GLN A 166 18.24 0.07 0.92
CA GLN A 166 18.30 1.52 0.71
C GLN A 166 18.06 2.33 1.98
N ASN A 167 17.81 1.66 3.11
CA ASN A 167 17.44 2.28 4.39
C ASN A 167 16.27 3.28 4.26
N THR A 168 15.26 2.89 3.46
CA THR A 168 14.06 3.68 3.17
C THR A 168 12.86 3.05 3.86
N PHE A 169 12.15 3.84 4.67
CA PHE A 169 10.92 3.43 5.32
C PHE A 169 9.75 3.65 4.36
N ILE A 170 8.93 2.63 4.08
CA ILE A 170 7.77 2.74 3.20
C ILE A 170 6.50 2.77 4.05
N ALA A 171 5.75 3.87 3.96
CA ALA A 171 4.45 4.04 4.58
C ALA A 171 3.37 4.01 3.51
N LEU A 172 2.56 2.95 3.52
CA LEU A 172 1.46 2.76 2.59
C LEU A 172 0.16 3.30 3.17
N ILE A 173 -0.58 4.08 2.37
CA ILE A 173 -1.86 4.69 2.76
C ILE A 173 -2.95 4.24 1.79
N GLY A 174 -4.04 3.65 2.30
CA GLY A 174 -5.13 3.14 1.47
C GLY A 174 -6.20 2.38 2.24
N PRO A 175 -7.32 2.01 1.59
CA PRO A 175 -8.51 1.42 2.23
C PRO A 175 -8.32 -0.09 2.48
N PHE A 176 -7.28 -0.46 3.22
CA PHE A 176 -6.79 -1.84 3.30
C PHE A 176 -7.58 -2.77 4.23
N ALA A 177 -8.20 -2.25 5.29
CA ALA A 177 -8.94 -3.05 6.25
C ALA A 177 -10.15 -3.73 5.61
N ALA A 178 -10.81 -3.05 4.68
CA ALA A 178 -11.89 -3.62 3.85
C ALA A 178 -11.41 -4.68 2.84
N GLN A 179 -10.08 -4.82 2.66
CA GLN A 179 -9.45 -5.73 1.70
C GLN A 179 -8.69 -6.87 2.39
N ASN A 180 -9.13 -7.30 3.57
CA ASN A 180 -8.55 -8.43 4.29
C ASN A 180 -7.02 -8.37 4.46
N TRP A 181 -6.45 -7.16 4.62
CA TRP A 181 -4.99 -6.95 4.79
C TRP A 181 -4.34 -7.73 5.95
N HIS A 182 -5.15 -8.32 6.84
CA HIS A 182 -4.66 -9.15 7.93
C HIS A 182 -3.93 -10.40 7.42
N HIS A 183 -4.20 -10.86 6.19
CA HIS A 183 -3.39 -11.92 5.56
C HIS A 183 -1.93 -11.51 5.38
N MET A 184 -1.63 -10.21 5.30
CA MET A 184 -0.27 -9.68 5.17
C MET A 184 0.52 -9.72 6.49
N ILE A 185 -0.14 -9.99 7.63
CA ILE A 185 0.51 -9.99 8.95
C ILE A 185 1.69 -10.97 9.01
N LYS A 186 1.61 -12.11 8.31
CA LYS A 186 2.68 -13.12 8.27
C LYS A 186 4.05 -12.54 7.90
N TYR A 187 4.09 -11.47 7.09
CA TYR A 187 5.34 -10.86 6.65
C TYR A 187 6.11 -10.16 7.78
N TYR A 188 5.46 -9.81 8.90
CA TYR A 188 6.13 -9.23 10.06
C TYR A 188 7.14 -10.18 10.74
N ALA A 189 7.07 -11.49 10.44
CA ALA A 189 8.12 -12.44 10.83
C ALA A 189 9.50 -12.07 10.24
N HIS A 190 9.52 -11.39 9.08
CA HIS A 190 10.75 -10.99 8.39
C HIS A 190 11.24 -9.60 8.86
N PRO A 191 12.49 -9.47 9.36
CA PRO A 191 13.04 -8.20 9.85
C PRO A 191 12.96 -7.04 8.86
N GLN A 192 13.29 -7.31 7.59
CA GLN A 192 13.32 -6.31 6.51
C GLN A 192 11.94 -5.68 6.35
N PHE A 193 10.90 -6.52 6.30
CA PHE A 193 9.52 -6.07 6.25
C PHE A 193 9.14 -5.27 7.51
N ARG A 194 9.17 -5.90 8.69
CA ARG A 194 8.66 -5.24 9.91
C ARG A 194 9.37 -3.95 10.31
N ASN A 195 10.66 -3.82 9.97
CA ASN A 195 11.45 -2.66 10.37
C ASN A 195 11.27 -1.49 9.42
N TYR A 196 10.94 -1.74 8.14
CA TYR A 196 10.94 -0.71 7.10
C TYR A 196 9.56 -0.44 6.49
N THR A 197 8.54 -1.28 6.73
CA THR A 197 7.21 -1.08 6.13
C THR A 197 6.14 -0.73 7.15
N SER A 198 5.08 -0.06 6.70
CA SER A 198 3.93 0.30 7.52
C SER A 198 2.68 0.44 6.65
N TYR A 199 1.54 -0.03 7.16
CA TYR A 199 0.24 0.19 6.55
C TYR A 199 -0.60 1.13 7.40
N TYR A 200 -1.26 2.08 6.73
CA TYR A 200 -2.24 2.99 7.31
C TYR A 200 -3.53 2.91 6.49
N ASP A 201 -4.63 2.66 7.18
CA ASP A 201 -5.98 2.76 6.62
C ASP A 201 -6.73 3.89 7.33
N PRO A 202 -6.72 5.11 6.78
CA PRO A 202 -7.47 6.21 7.36
C PRO A 202 -8.99 6.02 7.29
N TRP A 203 -9.55 5.30 6.30
CA TRP A 203 -11.00 5.07 6.19
C TRP A 203 -11.55 4.35 7.42
N HIS A 204 -10.79 3.41 7.97
CA HIS A 204 -11.18 2.65 9.15
C HIS A 204 -10.46 3.13 10.42
N CYS A 205 -9.62 4.16 10.33
CA CYS A 205 -8.74 4.61 11.40
C CYS A 205 -7.89 3.45 11.97
N GLN A 206 -7.39 2.56 11.10
CA GLN A 206 -6.57 1.41 11.50
C GLN A 206 -5.15 1.53 10.97
N LYS A 207 -4.20 0.89 11.66
CA LYS A 207 -2.83 0.76 11.17
C LYS A 207 -2.22 -0.60 11.52
N MET A 208 -1.35 -1.06 10.65
CA MET A 208 -0.40 -2.14 10.93
C MET A 208 1.01 -1.58 10.80
N ASN A 209 1.62 -1.23 11.93
CA ASN A 209 2.94 -0.62 11.98
C ASN A 209 3.67 -1.02 13.28
N ILE A 210 4.86 -1.62 13.14
CA ILE A 210 5.84 -1.76 14.23
C ILE A 210 7.25 -1.28 13.82
N SER A 211 7.34 -0.57 12.70
CA SER A 211 8.56 0.04 12.22
C SER A 211 9.09 1.05 13.23
N ARG A 212 10.42 1.12 13.34
CA ARG A 212 11.13 2.06 14.23
C ARG A 212 11.40 3.42 13.56
N GLY A 213 10.72 3.73 12.46
CA GLY A 213 10.81 5.02 11.80
C GLY A 213 10.25 6.13 12.70
N SER A 214 11.10 7.03 13.20
CA SER A 214 10.69 8.09 14.14
C SER A 214 9.65 9.02 13.55
N LEU A 215 9.71 9.28 12.24
CA LEU A 215 8.76 10.15 11.54
C LEU A 215 7.34 9.55 11.53
N LEU A 216 7.20 8.23 11.60
CA LEU A 216 5.91 7.55 11.55
C LEU A 216 5.05 7.80 12.79
N THR A 217 5.67 8.11 13.94
CA THR A 217 4.93 8.53 15.15
C THR A 217 4.12 9.80 14.92
N TYR A 218 4.61 10.70 14.06
CA TYR A 218 3.91 11.95 13.75
C TYR A 218 2.68 11.74 12.88
N PHE A 219 2.51 10.57 12.24
CA PHE A 219 1.27 10.25 11.52
C PHE A 219 0.10 10.10 12.49
N ASP A 220 0.34 9.46 13.64
CA ASP A 220 -0.67 9.36 14.70
C ASP A 220 -1.04 10.74 15.27
N TRP A 221 -0.04 11.62 15.43
CA TRP A 221 -0.26 12.98 15.94
C TRP A 221 -0.99 13.84 14.93
N PHE A 222 -0.63 13.76 13.64
CA PHE A 222 -1.35 14.42 12.56
C PHE A 222 -2.84 14.05 12.60
N TYR A 223 -3.14 12.76 12.69
CA TYR A 223 -4.51 12.27 12.70
C TYR A 223 -5.32 12.82 13.89
N ARG A 224 -4.68 12.87 15.06
CA ARG A 224 -5.26 13.43 16.29
C ARG A 224 -5.43 14.94 16.21
N ASP A 225 -4.42 15.66 15.78
CA ASP A 225 -4.35 17.11 15.90
C ASP A 225 -5.17 17.80 14.80
N VAL A 226 -5.21 17.22 13.59
CA VAL A 226 -5.90 17.80 12.43
C VAL A 226 -7.35 17.32 12.33
N TYR A 227 -7.63 16.06 12.67
CA TYR A 227 -8.97 15.49 12.50
C TYR A 227 -9.67 15.11 13.81
N GLY A 228 -8.97 15.15 14.96
CA GLY A 228 -9.51 14.70 16.24
C GLY A 228 -9.67 13.18 16.31
N LEU A 229 -8.96 12.43 15.46
CA LEU A 229 -9.11 10.98 15.32
C LEU A 229 -7.87 10.24 15.84
N LYS A 230 -8.01 8.94 16.12
CA LYS A 230 -6.90 8.09 16.56
C LYS A 230 -6.81 6.86 15.68
N PHE A 231 -5.59 6.52 15.27
CA PHE A 231 -5.34 5.21 14.68
C PHE A 231 -5.38 4.11 15.75
N PHE A 232 -6.08 3.03 15.43
CA PHE A 232 -6.16 1.83 16.26
C PHE A 232 -5.34 0.70 15.62
N ILE A 233 -4.79 -0.16 16.45
CA ILE A 233 -4.09 -1.37 16.03
C ILE A 233 -5.12 -2.50 16.05
N PRO A 234 -5.37 -3.22 14.93
CA PRO A 234 -6.30 -4.34 14.92
C PRO A 234 -5.92 -5.42 15.95
N ASP A 235 -6.90 -5.97 16.67
CA ASP A 235 -6.65 -7.01 17.68
C ASP A 235 -5.99 -8.25 17.07
N THR A 236 -6.37 -8.62 15.85
CA THR A 236 -5.77 -9.71 15.08
C THR A 236 -4.28 -9.48 14.84
N PHE A 237 -3.87 -8.24 14.58
CA PHE A 237 -2.47 -7.89 14.40
C PHE A 237 -1.71 -7.95 15.72
N SER A 238 -2.26 -7.37 16.80
CA SER A 238 -1.66 -7.44 18.14
C SER A 238 -1.43 -8.88 18.60
N LEU A 239 -2.45 -9.74 18.47
CA LEU A 239 -2.38 -11.16 18.82
C LEU A 239 -1.35 -11.91 17.97
N ALA A 240 -1.31 -11.65 16.66
CA ALA A 240 -0.33 -12.28 15.79
C ALA A 240 1.11 -11.88 16.13
N LEU A 241 1.36 -10.60 16.45
CA LEU A 241 2.68 -10.14 16.91
C LEU A 241 3.09 -10.78 18.23
N GLN A 242 2.14 -10.99 19.14
CA GLN A 242 2.37 -11.75 20.37
C GLN A 242 2.75 -13.20 20.06
N ASN A 243 2.00 -13.87 19.19
CA ASN A 243 2.29 -15.25 18.78
C ASN A 243 3.65 -15.39 18.08
N MET A 244 4.11 -14.34 17.40
CA MET A 244 5.45 -14.27 16.81
C MET A 244 6.55 -13.91 17.83
N GLY A 245 6.20 -13.62 19.08
CA GLY A 245 7.15 -13.17 20.12
C GLY A 245 7.69 -11.76 19.90
N LEU A 246 7.05 -10.96 19.03
CA LEU A 246 7.46 -9.60 18.68
C LEU A 246 6.83 -8.55 19.61
N LEU A 247 5.64 -8.84 20.14
CA LEU A 247 5.03 -8.06 21.21
C LEU A 247 5.15 -8.85 22.51
N ARG A 248 5.87 -8.30 23.48
CA ARG A 248 5.82 -8.80 24.86
C ARG A 248 4.84 -7.92 25.61
N TYR A 249 3.80 -8.52 26.20
CA TYR A 249 3.17 -7.88 27.35
C TYR A 249 4.27 -7.83 28.41
N ASN A 250 4.78 -6.64 28.72
CA ASN A 250 5.40 -6.45 30.02
C ASN A 250 4.32 -6.88 31.02
N ASP A 251 4.60 -7.93 31.79
CA ASP A 251 3.75 -8.55 32.81
C ASP A 251 2.93 -9.78 32.35
N GLU A 252 3.62 -10.92 32.21
CA GLU A 252 3.12 -12.11 32.92
C GLU A 252 3.11 -11.75 34.41
N ARG A 253 1.93 -11.40 34.93
CA ARG A 253 1.65 -11.32 36.37
C ARG A 253 1.15 -12.67 36.86
#